data_AF-A6H5D5-F1
#
_entry.id   AF-A6H5D5-F1
#
_cell.length_a   1.000
_cell.length_b   1.000
_cell.length_c   1.000
_cell.angle_alpha   90.00
_cell.angle_beta   90.00
_cell.angle_gamma   90.00
#
_symmetry.space_group_name_H-M   'P 1'
#
loop_
_entity.id
_entity.type
_entity.pdbx_description
1 polymer ?
#
loop_
_entity_poly.entity_id
_entity_poly.type
_entity_poly.pdbx_seq_one_letter_code
_entity_poly.pdbx_strand_id
1 'polypeptide(L)'
;MMVDEQKKCSNKKALRSCVRCRKNKIKCDLQETRPDCCTPCKKKGHECYVDFVVPHQRSQELLNLYQTVSEVKGTIGRLGIKYDKLGEKSLKVLDLDSSEVTGSMHSKVLKLGDDEFIFFTMESDRLCVNGLSISRSQLDIAFGEFRGLVENMLELYGRWEAESNSVSEGVIDESVGKYSCEKLFTSGQLPFLLCIVNFYFETPGLNYGLLFDRVLDDYCTMALEDDDSGISFDRKTLAKVITGTTGAESAPHFNGELFVKKMTLYLFYHIVMYGTERYLGAFLNKYIKTLENVRKKVNIEKNWEVKWVNFYVKIFDVMDNAKEPLDLSGEKEAFLRLLGHDSKVVYGEEIDETFAEDLVQCYEDIEPFLIPCSMRAPFFNVFLAQYITMNYFLSCTRGYVIDDKISRIPYNGFNGKVEYSIFEVCDKKKKAEDVKDEKSEVEKESFNGNETAEDSSEMRYRGEYAKGFVMRFENLEMSEVVAKCLTPKGYANVRGCSCCCLIKDLCETVIWKGMLMKI
;
A
#
# COMPACT_ATOMS: atom_id res chain seq x y z
N MET A 1 3.70 17.92 74.99
CA MET A 1 2.97 18.23 73.73
C MET A 1 3.71 19.33 73.00
N MET A 2 3.83 19.20 71.68
CA MET A 2 4.47 20.12 70.72
C MET A 2 6.00 20.04 70.57
N VAL A 3 6.49 18.88 70.12
CA VAL A 3 7.68 18.80 69.24
C VAL A 3 7.40 17.65 68.26
N ASP A 4 6.79 17.95 67.11
CA ASP A 4 6.87 17.10 65.89
C ASP A 4 6.10 17.73 64.72
N GLU A 5 6.54 18.91 64.25
CA GLU A 5 6.00 19.50 63.02
C GLU A 5 7.06 20.14 62.11
N GLN A 6 8.31 19.68 62.21
CA GLN A 6 9.41 20.17 61.35
C GLN A 6 10.25 19.04 60.78
N LYS A 7 9.65 18.18 59.95
CA LYS A 7 10.44 17.36 59.00
C LYS A 7 9.63 16.83 57.82
N LYS A 8 9.04 17.73 57.03
CA LYS A 8 8.47 17.38 55.70
C LYS A 8 8.54 18.55 54.71
N CYS A 9 9.75 19.03 54.40
CA CYS A 9 9.98 19.94 53.27
C CYS A 9 11.42 19.79 52.75
N SER A 10 11.70 18.77 51.94
CA SER A 10 13.07 18.55 51.43
C SER A 10 13.19 18.26 49.94
N ASN A 11 12.20 18.57 49.10
CA ASN A 11 12.35 18.40 47.64
C ASN A 11 11.70 19.49 46.78
N LYS A 12 11.72 20.76 47.22
CA LYS A 12 11.33 21.90 46.38
C LYS A 12 12.55 22.37 45.58
N LYS A 13 12.58 22.10 44.28
CA LYS A 13 13.64 22.62 43.38
C LYS A 13 13.45 24.12 43.20
N ALA A 14 14.40 24.91 43.68
CA ALA A 14 14.43 26.36 43.51
C ALA A 14 14.63 26.72 42.02
N LEU A 15 13.88 27.68 41.50
CA LEU A 15 14.01 28.14 40.10
C LEU A 15 15.40 28.72 39.81
N ARG A 16 15.86 28.64 38.55
CA ARG A 16 17.20 29.12 38.13
C ARG A 16 17.34 30.65 38.06
N SER A 17 16.23 31.38 38.08
CA SER A 17 16.19 32.85 38.01
C SER A 17 15.32 33.44 39.12
N CYS A 18 15.59 34.68 39.55
CA CYS A 18 14.73 35.36 40.53
C CYS A 18 13.40 35.74 39.90
N VAL A 19 12.39 35.91 40.74
CA VAL A 19 11.02 36.27 40.31
C VAL A 19 11.02 37.55 39.48
N ARG A 20 11.79 38.56 39.90
CA ARG A 20 11.83 39.85 39.23
C ARG A 20 12.42 39.77 37.83
N CYS A 21 13.59 39.15 37.67
CA CYS A 21 14.24 39.05 36.37
C CYS A 21 13.41 38.20 35.40
N ARG A 22 12.73 37.15 35.91
CA ARG A 22 11.77 36.37 35.11
C ARG A 22 10.57 37.21 34.66
N LYS A 23 9.92 37.96 35.56
CA LYS A 23 8.77 38.83 35.23
C LYS A 23 9.13 39.90 34.21
N ASN A 24 10.33 40.48 34.31
CA ASN A 24 10.79 41.54 33.41
C ASN A 24 11.59 41.03 32.20
N LYS A 25 11.68 39.71 32.00
CA LYS A 25 12.46 39.06 30.92
C LYS A 25 13.92 39.53 30.84
N ILE A 26 14.56 39.77 31.98
CA ILE A 26 15.97 40.19 32.10
C ILE A 26 16.86 38.95 32.31
N LYS A 27 18.03 38.89 31.66
CA LYS A 27 19.02 37.84 31.89
C LYS A 27 19.44 37.81 33.37
N CYS A 28 19.22 36.68 34.02
CA CYS A 28 19.43 36.50 35.46
C CYS A 28 20.55 35.48 35.68
N ASP A 29 21.55 35.87 36.46
CA ASP A 29 22.73 35.08 36.84
C ASP A 29 22.60 34.49 38.26
N LEU A 30 21.39 34.47 38.83
CA LEU A 30 21.16 34.03 40.20
C LEU A 30 21.64 32.62 40.50
N GLN A 31 21.60 31.72 39.51
CA GLN A 31 22.08 30.35 39.69
C GLN A 31 23.58 30.31 40.03
N GLU A 32 24.36 31.25 39.49
CA GLU A 32 25.80 31.36 39.69
C GLU A 32 26.15 32.19 40.93
N THR A 33 25.34 33.20 41.27
CA THR A 33 25.60 34.10 42.41
C THR A 33 25.09 33.59 43.75
N ARG A 34 24.43 32.43 43.81
CA ARG A 34 23.88 31.90 45.08
C ARG A 34 24.99 31.71 46.13
N PRO A 35 24.75 32.12 47.40
CA PRO A 35 23.48 32.55 48.00
C PRO A 35 23.12 34.04 47.81
N ASP A 36 23.95 34.83 47.13
CA ASP A 36 23.76 36.27 46.97
C ASP A 36 22.73 36.65 45.90
N CYS A 37 22.26 37.90 45.97
CA CYS A 37 21.38 38.51 44.98
C CYS A 37 22.02 38.52 43.58
N CYS A 38 21.22 38.27 42.53
CA CYS A 38 21.71 38.35 41.15
C CYS A 38 22.22 39.76 40.80
N THR A 39 23.19 39.84 39.89
CA THR A 39 23.85 41.11 39.52
C THR A 39 22.87 42.20 39.10
N PRO A 40 21.80 41.92 38.30
CA PRO A 40 20.81 42.93 37.94
C PRO A 40 20.02 43.49 39.12
N CYS A 41 19.65 42.64 40.10
CA CYS A 41 18.94 43.09 41.29
C CYS A 41 19.85 43.88 42.23
N LYS A 42 21.11 43.42 42.40
CA LYS A 42 22.11 44.08 43.24
C LYS A 42 22.43 45.48 42.74
N LYS A 43 22.68 45.64 41.43
CA LYS A 43 22.98 46.95 40.81
C LYS A 43 21.86 47.98 40.97
N LYS A 44 20.61 47.55 41.05
CA LYS A 44 19.44 48.42 41.17
C LYS A 44 18.89 48.52 42.60
N GLY A 45 19.55 47.92 43.58
CA GLY A 45 19.12 47.95 44.99
C GLY A 45 17.77 47.29 45.24
N HIS A 46 17.43 46.25 44.48
CA HIS A 46 16.13 45.59 44.59
C HIS A 46 16.22 44.23 45.26
N GLU A 47 15.17 43.90 46.01
CA GLU A 47 15.04 42.60 46.67
C GLU A 47 15.00 41.46 45.64
N CYS A 48 15.84 40.45 45.86
CA CYS A 48 16.05 39.33 44.97
C CYS A 48 15.67 38.03 45.67
N TYR A 49 14.43 37.56 45.46
CA TYR A 49 13.96 36.30 46.01
C TYR A 49 13.68 35.25 44.92
N VAL A 50 13.80 33.99 45.31
CA VAL A 50 13.63 32.81 44.45
C VAL A 50 12.29 32.17 44.76
N ASP A 51 11.53 31.88 43.71
CA ASP A 51 10.33 31.06 43.82
C ASP A 51 10.66 29.59 43.54
N PHE A 52 9.88 28.68 44.11
CA PHE A 52 10.12 27.24 44.01
C PHE A 52 9.19 26.63 42.97
N VAL A 53 9.69 25.65 42.21
CA VAL A 53 8.81 24.85 41.34
C VAL A 53 7.93 24.00 42.25
N VAL A 54 6.66 24.37 42.35
CA VAL A 54 5.61 23.46 42.81
C VAL A 54 5.36 22.52 41.63
N PRO A 55 5.61 21.21 41.75
CA PRO A 55 5.22 20.26 40.71
C PRO A 55 3.73 20.45 40.46
N HIS A 56 3.33 20.60 39.19
CA HIS A 56 1.91 20.65 38.85
C HIS A 56 1.28 19.37 39.42
N GLN A 57 0.40 19.51 40.41
CA GLN A 57 -0.49 18.41 40.76
C GLN A 57 -1.27 18.12 39.48
N ARG A 58 -1.02 16.97 38.86
CA ARG A 58 -1.87 16.47 37.77
C ARG A 58 -3.29 16.48 38.32
N SER A 59 -4.24 17.07 37.58
CA SER A 59 -5.64 17.12 38.03
C SER A 59 -6.09 15.70 38.38
N GLN A 60 -6.80 15.55 39.50
CA GLN A 60 -7.41 14.26 39.87
C GLN A 60 -8.24 13.69 38.72
N GLU A 61 -8.81 14.55 37.88
CA GLU A 61 -9.50 14.21 36.64
C GLU A 61 -8.64 13.37 35.68
N LEU A 62 -7.35 13.70 35.50
CA LEU A 62 -6.47 12.98 34.58
C LEU A 62 -6.09 11.60 35.12
N LEU A 63 -5.93 11.46 36.45
CA LEU A 63 -5.73 10.18 37.11
C LEU A 63 -6.99 9.31 37.05
N ASN A 64 -8.16 9.92 37.30
CA ASN A 64 -9.45 9.26 37.18
C ASN A 64 -9.67 8.76 35.74
N LEU A 65 -9.36 9.57 34.74
CA LEU A 65 -9.49 9.19 33.33
C LEU A 65 -8.59 7.98 32.98
N TYR A 66 -7.34 7.99 33.45
CA TYR A 66 -6.43 6.85 33.25
C TYR A 66 -6.95 5.57 33.90
N GLN A 67 -7.53 5.70 35.10
CA GLN A 67 -8.14 4.59 35.82
C GLN A 67 -9.39 4.07 35.12
N THR A 68 -10.27 4.95 34.64
CA THR A 68 -11.44 4.58 33.83
C THR A 68 -11.04 3.87 32.54
N VAL A 69 -10.02 4.35 31.81
CA VAL A 69 -9.52 3.67 30.61
C VAL A 69 -8.97 2.28 30.94
N SER A 70 -8.28 2.13 32.08
CA SER A 70 -7.79 0.83 32.56
C SER A 70 -8.95 -0.13 32.89
N GLU A 71 -10.01 0.37 33.54
CA GLU A 71 -11.22 -0.40 33.85
C GLU A 71 -11.99 -0.81 32.60
N VAL A 72 -12.08 0.07 31.60
CA VAL A 72 -12.68 -0.26 30.29
C VAL A 72 -11.87 -1.34 29.60
N LYS A 73 -10.52 -1.23 29.56
CA LYS A 73 -9.64 -2.26 29.01
C LYS A 73 -9.83 -3.60 29.72
N GLY A 74 -9.94 -3.60 31.04
CA GLY A 74 -10.22 -4.80 31.82
C GLY A 74 -11.60 -5.39 31.51
N THR A 75 -12.61 -4.53 31.30
CA THR A 75 -13.97 -4.97 30.96
C THR A 75 -14.04 -5.57 29.56
N ILE A 76 -13.39 -4.95 28.56
CA ILE A 76 -13.26 -5.49 27.20
C ILE A 76 -12.53 -6.84 27.24
N GLY A 77 -11.43 -6.96 27.99
CA GLY A 77 -10.73 -8.23 28.16
C GLY A 77 -11.61 -9.33 28.76
N ARG A 78 -12.40 -9.01 29.79
CA ARG A 78 -13.40 -9.93 30.36
C ARG A 78 -14.51 -10.30 29.38
N LEU A 79 -14.94 -9.35 28.55
CA LEU A 79 -15.93 -9.59 27.50
C LEU A 79 -15.38 -10.55 26.44
N GLY A 80 -14.14 -10.33 25.98
CA GLY A 80 -13.43 -11.23 25.06
C GLY A 80 -13.40 -12.66 25.58
N ILE A 81 -12.95 -12.86 26.83
CA ILE A 81 -12.93 -14.20 27.46
C ILE A 81 -14.32 -14.84 27.54
N LYS A 82 -15.38 -14.04 27.76
CA LYS A 82 -16.77 -14.56 27.75
C LYS A 82 -17.21 -14.98 26.35
N TYR A 83 -16.88 -14.20 25.32
CA TYR A 83 -17.15 -14.53 23.93
C TYR A 83 -16.38 -15.77 23.49
N ASP A 84 -15.12 -15.91 23.88
CA ASP A 84 -14.32 -17.11 23.61
C ASP A 84 -14.98 -18.36 24.22
N LYS A 85 -15.41 -18.28 25.50
CA LYS A 85 -16.16 -19.36 26.17
C LYS A 85 -17.51 -19.67 25.52
N LEU A 86 -18.18 -18.65 24.99
CA LEU A 86 -19.42 -18.81 24.23
C LEU A 86 -19.15 -19.49 22.89
N GLY A 87 -18.06 -19.14 22.22
CA GLY A 87 -17.54 -19.82 21.03
C GLY A 87 -17.25 -21.28 21.33
N GLU A 88 -16.47 -21.58 22.36
CA GLU A 88 -16.17 -22.96 22.80
C GLU A 88 -17.43 -23.78 23.10
N LYS A 89 -18.43 -23.19 23.78
CA LYS A 89 -19.71 -23.86 24.05
C LYS A 89 -20.51 -24.12 22.77
N SER A 90 -20.49 -23.16 21.84
CA SER A 90 -21.18 -23.28 20.56
C SER A 90 -20.56 -24.38 19.70
N LEU A 91 -19.23 -24.51 19.70
CA LEU A 91 -18.52 -25.60 19.03
C LEU A 91 -18.91 -26.98 19.58
N LYS A 92 -19.04 -27.10 20.90
CA LYS A 92 -19.53 -28.33 21.55
C LYS A 92 -20.97 -28.68 21.18
N VAL A 93 -21.84 -27.68 21.00
CA VAL A 93 -23.23 -27.89 20.55
C VAL A 93 -23.27 -28.33 19.08
N LEU A 94 -22.33 -27.84 18.26
CA LEU A 94 -22.24 -28.15 16.84
C LEU A 94 -21.43 -29.42 16.53
N ASP A 95 -20.94 -30.11 17.56
CA ASP A 95 -20.06 -31.29 17.45
C ASP A 95 -18.83 -31.04 16.53
N LEU A 96 -18.32 -29.81 16.59
CA LEU A 96 -17.12 -29.39 15.89
C LEU A 96 -15.91 -29.59 16.81
N ASP A 97 -14.89 -30.27 16.31
CA ASP A 97 -13.72 -30.63 17.11
C ASP A 97 -12.94 -29.37 17.51
N SER A 98 -12.64 -29.21 18.80
CA SER A 98 -11.97 -28.01 19.31
C SER A 98 -10.54 -27.86 18.76
N SER A 99 -9.98 -28.95 18.22
CA SER A 99 -8.71 -28.97 17.50
C SER A 99 -8.75 -28.13 16.21
N GLU A 100 -9.91 -27.96 15.57
CA GLU A 100 -10.07 -27.16 14.35
C GLU A 100 -10.09 -25.64 14.61
N VAL A 101 -10.37 -25.20 15.85
CA VAL A 101 -10.57 -23.78 16.21
C VAL A 101 -9.42 -23.21 17.07
N THR A 102 -8.42 -24.03 17.40
CA THR A 102 -7.24 -23.58 18.18
C THR A 102 -6.17 -22.87 17.34
N GLY A 103 -6.41 -22.63 16.05
CA GLY A 103 -5.62 -21.68 15.29
C GLY A 103 -5.72 -20.31 15.93
N SER A 104 -4.57 -19.67 16.18
CA SER A 104 -4.51 -18.28 16.65
C SER A 104 -5.10 -17.37 15.57
N MET A 105 -6.43 -17.24 15.56
CA MET A 105 -7.16 -16.40 14.62
C MET A 105 -6.89 -14.94 14.99
N HIS A 106 -6.11 -14.27 14.15
CA HIS A 106 -5.89 -12.85 14.29
C HIS A 106 -6.81 -12.12 13.33
N SER A 107 -7.70 -11.30 13.88
CA SER A 107 -8.60 -10.45 13.08
C SER A 107 -8.19 -8.99 13.17
N LYS A 108 -8.25 -8.28 12.04
CA LYS A 108 -8.04 -6.84 11.95
C LYS A 108 -9.15 -6.21 11.12
N VAL A 109 -9.49 -4.97 11.45
CA VAL A 109 -10.55 -4.23 10.76
C VAL A 109 -9.96 -2.91 10.27
N LEU A 110 -10.22 -2.60 8.99
CA LEU A 110 -9.94 -1.30 8.40
C LEU A 110 -11.28 -0.56 8.22
N LYS A 111 -11.50 0.48 9.02
CA LYS A 111 -12.66 1.38 8.90
C LYS A 111 -12.38 2.39 7.77
N LEU A 112 -13.30 2.52 6.81
CA LEU A 112 -13.19 3.45 5.67
C LEU A 112 -14.18 4.61 5.71
N GLY A 113 -15.06 4.64 6.69
CA GLY A 113 -16.16 5.58 6.84
C GLY A 113 -17.07 5.09 7.97
N ASP A 114 -18.16 5.77 8.25
CA ASP A 114 -18.98 5.45 9.42
C ASP A 114 -19.57 4.03 9.38
N ASP A 115 -19.98 3.57 8.19
CA ASP A 115 -20.62 2.28 8.00
C ASP A 115 -19.86 1.35 7.04
N GLU A 116 -18.60 1.67 6.72
CA GLU A 116 -17.80 0.90 5.77
C GLU A 116 -16.58 0.28 6.44
N PHE A 117 -16.51 -1.06 6.41
CA PHE A 117 -15.46 -1.83 7.06
C PHE A 117 -14.89 -2.89 6.13
N ILE A 118 -13.59 -3.12 6.24
CA ILE A 118 -12.90 -4.25 5.61
C ILE A 118 -12.36 -5.15 6.72
N PHE A 119 -12.81 -6.39 6.74
CA PHE A 119 -12.42 -7.41 7.70
C PHE A 119 -11.30 -8.26 7.12
N PHE A 120 -10.22 -8.39 7.88
CA PHE A 120 -9.10 -9.27 7.58
C PHE A 120 -8.99 -10.30 8.70
N THR A 121 -9.05 -11.58 8.36
CA THR A 121 -8.81 -12.68 9.31
C THR A 121 -7.66 -13.52 8.80
N MET A 122 -6.59 -13.61 9.58
CA MET A 122 -5.46 -14.48 9.31
C MET A 122 -5.63 -15.77 10.12
N GLU A 123 -5.63 -16.89 9.41
CA GLU A 123 -5.62 -18.24 9.97
C GLU A 123 -4.26 -18.90 9.67
N SER A 124 -4.05 -20.13 10.14
CA SER A 124 -2.77 -20.84 9.94
C SER A 124 -2.49 -21.14 8.45
N ASP A 125 -3.52 -21.36 7.65
CA ASP A 125 -3.42 -21.84 6.26
C ASP A 125 -4.07 -20.90 5.23
N ARG A 126 -4.65 -19.77 5.63
CA ARG A 126 -5.38 -18.86 4.74
C ARG A 126 -5.49 -17.42 5.27
N LEU A 127 -5.73 -16.49 4.34
CA LEU A 127 -6.18 -15.12 4.63
C LEU A 127 -7.63 -14.97 4.16
N CYS A 128 -8.49 -14.46 5.03
CA CYS A 128 -9.86 -14.10 4.70
C CYS A 128 -10.00 -12.57 4.63
N VAL A 129 -10.52 -12.04 3.52
CA VAL A 129 -10.81 -10.60 3.33
C VAL A 129 -12.27 -10.42 2.92
N ASN A 130 -13.10 -9.79 3.76
CA ASN A 130 -14.55 -9.64 3.51
C ASN A 130 -15.26 -10.94 3.08
N GLY A 131 -14.84 -12.07 3.65
CA GLY A 131 -15.38 -13.40 3.31
C GLY A 131 -14.68 -14.10 2.13
N LEU A 132 -13.84 -13.41 1.35
CA LEU A 132 -12.96 -14.05 0.37
C LEU A 132 -11.84 -14.81 1.10
N SER A 133 -11.82 -16.14 0.98
CA SER A 133 -10.78 -17.00 1.56
C SER A 133 -9.72 -17.35 0.52
N ILE A 134 -8.45 -17.02 0.81
CA ILE A 134 -7.30 -17.25 -0.06
C ILE A 134 -6.31 -18.17 0.66
N SER A 135 -5.94 -19.29 0.05
CA SER A 135 -5.03 -20.25 0.69
C SER A 135 -3.62 -19.69 0.82
N ARG A 136 -2.85 -20.21 1.78
CA ARG A 136 -1.47 -19.81 2.00
C ARG A 136 -0.59 -20.07 0.78
N SER A 137 -0.77 -21.19 0.11
CA SER A 137 -0.03 -21.50 -1.12
C SER A 137 -0.25 -20.46 -2.23
N GLN A 138 -1.49 -20.00 -2.40
CA GLN A 138 -1.81 -18.95 -3.37
C GLN A 138 -1.21 -17.60 -2.97
N LEU A 139 -1.29 -17.25 -1.67
CA LEU A 139 -0.66 -16.03 -1.15
C LEU A 139 0.86 -16.06 -1.33
N ASP A 140 1.50 -17.20 -1.09
CA ASP A 140 2.96 -17.33 -1.22
C ASP A 140 3.41 -17.15 -2.68
N ILE A 141 2.63 -17.64 -3.65
CA ILE A 141 2.88 -17.39 -5.08
C ILE A 141 2.69 -15.91 -5.40
N ALA A 142 1.54 -15.32 -5.09
CA ALA A 142 1.22 -13.91 -5.40
C ALA A 142 2.24 -12.93 -4.78
N PHE A 143 2.59 -13.14 -3.51
CA PHE A 143 3.61 -12.33 -2.83
C PHE A 143 5.02 -12.64 -3.32
N GLY A 144 5.29 -13.87 -3.79
CA GLY A 144 6.53 -14.23 -4.45
C GLY A 144 6.74 -13.46 -5.75
N GLU A 145 5.72 -13.40 -6.61
CA GLU A 145 5.75 -12.62 -7.85
C GLU A 145 5.89 -11.12 -7.59
N PHE A 146 5.15 -10.58 -6.62
CA PHE A 146 5.33 -9.18 -6.23
C PHE A 146 6.74 -8.88 -5.72
N ARG A 147 7.32 -9.79 -4.91
CA ARG A 147 8.69 -9.64 -4.43
C ARG A 147 9.71 -9.67 -5.58
N GLY A 148 9.58 -10.62 -6.51
CA GLY A 148 10.44 -10.71 -7.69
C GLY A 148 10.33 -9.48 -8.59
N LEU A 149 9.12 -8.91 -8.75
CA LEU A 149 8.95 -7.63 -9.44
C LEU A 149 9.75 -6.51 -8.77
N VAL A 150 9.62 -6.35 -7.45
CA VAL A 150 10.31 -5.30 -6.71
C VAL A 150 11.83 -5.49 -6.76
N GLU A 151 12.30 -6.74 -6.62
CA GLU A 151 13.70 -7.11 -6.74
C GLU A 151 14.27 -6.72 -8.10
N ASN A 152 13.63 -7.15 -9.19
CA ASN A 152 14.06 -6.79 -10.55
C ASN A 152 14.06 -5.26 -10.76
N MET A 153 13.07 -4.54 -10.22
CA MET A 153 13.03 -3.07 -10.31
C MET A 153 14.14 -2.38 -9.49
N LEU A 154 14.58 -2.98 -8.38
CA LEU A 154 15.70 -2.47 -7.60
C LEU A 154 17.03 -2.75 -8.30
N GLU A 155 17.19 -3.93 -8.88
CA GLU A 155 18.36 -4.26 -9.70
C GLU A 155 18.50 -3.34 -10.90
N LEU A 156 17.40 -3.11 -11.63
CA LEU A 156 17.40 -2.24 -12.80
C LEU A 156 17.78 -0.80 -12.43
N TYR A 157 17.22 -0.28 -11.33
CA TYR A 157 17.63 1.02 -10.79
C TYR A 157 19.11 1.04 -10.36
N GLY A 158 19.59 -0.05 -9.78
CA GLY A 158 20.99 -0.23 -9.40
C GLY A 158 21.94 -0.19 -10.61
N ARG A 159 21.51 -0.73 -11.76
CA ARG A 159 22.27 -0.69 -13.01
C ARG A 159 22.25 0.69 -13.67
N TRP A 160 21.10 1.36 -13.66
CA TRP A 160 20.90 2.61 -14.42
C TRP A 160 21.25 3.89 -13.66
N GLU A 161 20.92 4.03 -12.37
CA GLU A 161 21.11 5.31 -11.65
C GLU A 161 22.11 5.21 -10.50
N ALA A 162 22.24 4.05 -9.85
CA ALA A 162 23.14 3.96 -8.71
C ALA A 162 24.60 4.06 -9.18
N GLU A 163 25.25 5.19 -8.89
CA GLU A 163 26.70 5.28 -8.77
C GLU A 163 27.18 4.29 -7.69
N SER A 164 27.20 3.00 -8.03
CA SER A 164 27.71 1.79 -7.35
C SER A 164 27.47 1.58 -5.83
N ASN A 165 26.86 2.50 -5.08
CA ASN A 165 26.88 2.46 -3.60
C ASN A 165 25.52 2.66 -2.89
N SER A 166 24.42 2.94 -3.59
CA SER A 166 23.14 3.28 -2.92
C SER A 166 22.19 2.10 -2.68
N VAL A 167 22.31 1.02 -3.46
CA VAL A 167 21.50 -0.19 -3.34
C VAL A 167 22.45 -1.38 -3.29
N SER A 168 22.81 -1.82 -2.08
CA SER A 168 23.56 -3.06 -1.90
C SER A 168 22.60 -4.26 -1.91
N GLU A 169 23.11 -5.46 -2.18
CA GLU A 169 22.37 -6.72 -2.11
C GLU A 169 21.60 -6.86 -0.78
N GLY A 170 22.21 -6.44 0.33
CA GLY A 170 21.56 -6.41 1.64
C GLY A 170 20.38 -5.43 1.76
N VAL A 171 20.37 -4.31 1.01
CA VAL A 171 19.23 -3.39 0.95
C VAL A 171 18.08 -4.02 0.16
N ILE A 172 18.38 -4.77 -0.90
CA ILE A 172 17.39 -5.49 -1.71
C ILE A 172 16.72 -6.56 -0.84
N ASP A 173 17.51 -7.45 -0.23
CA ASP A 173 17.01 -8.52 0.64
C ASP A 173 16.15 -8.00 1.80
N GLU A 174 16.62 -6.96 2.49
CA GLU A 174 15.89 -6.37 3.61
C GLU A 174 14.59 -5.70 3.15
N SER A 175 14.58 -5.10 1.95
CA SER A 175 13.41 -4.41 1.41
C SER A 175 12.37 -5.39 0.91
N VAL A 176 12.79 -6.38 0.11
CA VAL A 176 11.95 -7.40 -0.51
C VAL A 176 11.39 -8.35 0.56
N GLY A 177 12.21 -8.75 1.53
CA GLY A 177 11.80 -9.64 2.62
C GLY A 177 10.69 -9.09 3.52
N LYS A 178 10.41 -7.78 3.48
CA LYS A 178 9.30 -7.17 4.24
C LYS A 178 7.93 -7.43 3.60
N TYR A 179 7.88 -7.78 2.32
CA TYR A 179 6.64 -7.99 1.57
C TYR A 179 6.19 -9.45 1.63
N SER A 180 5.74 -9.87 2.82
CA SER A 180 4.97 -11.10 2.99
C SER A 180 3.60 -10.81 3.56
N CYS A 181 2.63 -11.67 3.23
CA CYS A 181 1.26 -11.56 3.71
C CYS A 181 1.21 -11.44 5.25
N GLU A 182 1.92 -12.33 5.95
CA GLU A 182 2.06 -12.30 7.42
C GLU A 182 2.68 -11.02 7.94
N LYS A 183 3.77 -10.54 7.34
CA LYS A 183 4.47 -9.34 7.84
C LYS A 183 3.60 -8.10 7.69
N LEU A 184 2.94 -7.92 6.53
CA LEU A 184 2.02 -6.80 6.31
C LEU A 184 0.79 -6.90 7.20
N PHE A 185 0.24 -8.11 7.36
CA PHE A 185 -0.90 -8.34 8.24
C PHE A 185 -0.52 -8.03 9.70
N THR A 186 0.56 -8.61 10.23
CA THR A 186 0.99 -8.44 11.62
C THR A 186 1.41 -7.00 11.92
N SER A 187 2.14 -6.35 11.01
CA SER A 187 2.48 -4.93 11.11
C SER A 187 1.27 -4.01 10.99
N GLY A 188 0.14 -4.48 10.45
CA GLY A 188 -1.07 -3.67 10.30
C GLY A 188 -1.00 -2.70 9.12
N GLN A 189 -0.15 -2.98 8.13
CA GLN A 189 -0.10 -2.27 6.85
C GLN A 189 -1.22 -2.76 5.92
N LEU A 190 -2.46 -2.68 6.40
CA LEU A 190 -3.64 -3.28 5.77
C LEU A 190 -3.96 -2.71 4.38
N PRO A 191 -3.87 -1.37 4.12
CA PRO A 191 -4.09 -0.84 2.78
C PRO A 191 -3.12 -1.42 1.76
N PHE A 192 -1.87 -1.65 2.18
CA PHE A 192 -0.85 -2.18 1.30
C PHE A 192 -0.96 -3.70 1.10
N LEU A 193 -1.30 -4.45 2.15
CA LEU A 193 -1.72 -5.86 2.03
C LEU A 193 -2.86 -5.98 1.01
N LEU A 194 -3.86 -5.11 1.10
CA LEU A 194 -5.01 -5.13 0.21
C LEU A 194 -4.67 -4.72 -1.21
N CYS A 195 -3.68 -3.85 -1.42
CA CYS A 195 -3.15 -3.52 -2.76
C CYS A 195 -2.75 -4.78 -3.53
N ILE A 196 -1.91 -5.61 -2.89
CA ILE A 196 -1.38 -6.84 -3.46
C ILE A 196 -2.50 -7.88 -3.60
N VAL A 197 -3.27 -8.11 -2.54
CA VAL A 197 -4.35 -9.12 -2.54
C VAL A 197 -5.41 -8.80 -3.59
N ASN A 198 -5.87 -7.56 -3.66
CA ASN A 198 -6.90 -7.17 -4.62
C ASN A 198 -6.40 -7.24 -6.07
N PHE A 199 -5.11 -7.02 -6.31
CA PHE A 199 -4.55 -7.10 -7.67
C PHE A 199 -4.62 -8.52 -8.23
N TYR A 200 -4.25 -9.53 -7.42
CA TYR A 200 -4.16 -10.93 -7.84
C TYR A 200 -5.47 -11.70 -7.72
N PHE A 201 -6.34 -11.36 -6.75
CA PHE A 201 -7.52 -12.17 -6.41
C PHE A 201 -8.86 -11.46 -6.55
N GLU A 202 -8.88 -10.14 -6.80
CA GLU A 202 -10.08 -9.29 -6.91
C GLU A 202 -11.10 -9.52 -5.78
N THR A 203 -11.07 -8.68 -4.75
CA THR A 203 -11.94 -8.89 -3.57
C THR A 203 -13.41 -8.56 -3.91
N PRO A 204 -14.35 -9.52 -3.85
CA PRO A 204 -15.74 -9.26 -4.22
C PRO A 204 -16.38 -8.17 -3.38
N GLY A 205 -17.11 -7.26 -4.04
CA GLY A 205 -17.80 -6.15 -3.38
C GLY A 205 -16.89 -5.04 -2.85
N LEU A 206 -15.57 -5.15 -3.01
CA LEU A 206 -14.62 -4.11 -2.62
C LEU A 206 -14.43 -3.11 -3.77
N ASN A 207 -14.84 -1.86 -3.54
CA ASN A 207 -14.44 -0.76 -4.42
C ASN A 207 -13.00 -0.31 -4.06
N TYR A 208 -12.00 -1.06 -4.55
CA TYR A 208 -10.60 -0.79 -4.22
C TYR A 208 -10.13 0.59 -4.69
N GLY A 209 -10.64 1.07 -5.83
CA GLY A 209 -10.34 2.41 -6.32
C GLY A 209 -10.77 3.50 -5.32
N LEU A 210 -11.95 3.36 -4.72
CA LEU A 210 -12.43 4.29 -3.70
C LEU A 210 -11.56 4.30 -2.44
N LEU A 211 -11.02 3.14 -2.04
CA LEU A 211 -10.05 3.07 -0.94
C LEU A 211 -8.79 3.89 -1.25
N PHE A 212 -8.22 3.73 -2.44
CA PHE A 212 -7.05 4.49 -2.88
C PHE A 212 -7.34 6.00 -2.83
N ASP A 213 -8.47 6.43 -3.38
CA ASP A 213 -8.86 7.85 -3.39
C ASP A 213 -9.01 8.39 -1.97
N ARG A 214 -9.71 7.68 -1.09
CA ARG A 214 -9.91 8.09 0.31
C ARG A 214 -8.59 8.23 1.07
N VAL A 215 -7.67 7.28 0.92
CA VAL A 215 -6.34 7.34 1.54
C VAL A 215 -5.56 8.58 1.05
N LEU A 216 -5.60 8.85 -0.24
CA LEU A 216 -4.89 9.99 -0.84
C LEU A 216 -5.54 11.33 -0.52
N ASP A 217 -6.87 11.42 -0.60
CA ASP A 217 -7.62 12.65 -0.37
C ASP A 217 -7.61 13.04 1.11
N ASP A 218 -7.71 12.07 2.03
CA ASP A 218 -7.54 12.32 3.47
C ASP A 218 -6.12 12.81 3.77
N TYR A 219 -5.10 12.20 3.14
CA TYR A 219 -3.73 12.69 3.26
C TYR A 219 -3.62 14.15 2.78
N CYS A 220 -4.12 14.46 1.58
CA CYS A 220 -4.00 15.80 1.00
C CYS A 220 -4.74 16.84 1.83
N THR A 221 -5.96 16.55 2.27
CA THR A 221 -6.79 17.43 3.11
C THR A 221 -6.08 17.71 4.44
N MET A 222 -5.71 16.65 5.18
CA MET A 222 -5.04 16.81 6.48
C MET A 222 -3.68 17.50 6.37
N ALA A 223 -2.97 17.33 5.25
CA ALA A 223 -1.66 17.95 5.06
C ALA A 223 -1.76 19.43 4.67
N LEU A 224 -2.71 19.82 3.82
CA LEU A 224 -2.87 21.20 3.33
C LEU A 224 -3.64 22.11 4.29
N GLU A 225 -4.72 21.59 4.88
CA GLU A 225 -5.65 22.37 5.72
C GLU A 225 -5.23 22.39 7.19
N ASP A 226 -4.20 21.61 7.53
CA ASP A 226 -3.76 21.33 8.90
C ASP A 226 -4.84 20.66 9.78
N ASP A 227 -5.84 20.05 9.17
CA ASP A 227 -6.93 19.35 9.86
C ASP A 227 -6.48 18.05 10.53
N ASP A 228 -7.07 17.75 11.69
CA ASP A 228 -6.76 16.55 12.47
C ASP A 228 -7.41 15.27 11.90
N SER A 229 -8.42 15.41 11.04
CA SER A 229 -9.18 14.31 10.45
C SER A 229 -9.60 14.56 9.01
N GLY A 230 -9.40 13.55 8.15
CA GLY A 230 -10.07 13.45 6.85
C GLY A 230 -11.45 12.81 6.97
N ILE A 231 -12.00 12.38 5.82
CA ILE A 231 -13.31 11.73 5.71
C ILE A 231 -13.27 10.34 6.33
N SER A 232 -12.20 9.59 6.08
CA SER A 232 -12.09 8.16 6.44
C SER A 232 -11.11 7.92 7.58
N PHE A 233 -10.05 8.71 7.63
CA PHE A 233 -8.94 8.54 8.56
C PHE A 233 -8.59 9.84 9.28
N ASP A 234 -8.37 9.75 10.59
CA ASP A 234 -7.60 10.75 11.32
C ASP A 234 -6.09 10.60 11.08
N ARG A 235 -5.31 11.65 11.38
CA ARG A 235 -3.85 11.67 11.17
C ARG A 235 -3.13 10.48 11.78
N LYS A 236 -3.53 10.07 12.98
CA LYS A 236 -2.89 8.99 13.75
C LYS A 236 -3.24 7.64 13.14
N THR A 237 -4.50 7.45 12.77
CA THR A 237 -5.00 6.23 12.14
C THR A 237 -4.35 6.06 10.77
N LEU A 238 -4.33 7.10 9.92
CA LEU A 238 -3.69 7.05 8.62
C LEU A 238 -2.19 6.76 8.75
N ALA A 239 -1.49 7.47 9.66
CA ALA A 239 -0.08 7.22 9.90
C ALA A 239 0.17 5.76 10.30
N LYS A 240 -0.64 5.22 11.21
CA LYS A 240 -0.53 3.83 11.68
C LYS A 240 -0.78 2.81 10.59
N VAL A 241 -1.81 2.97 9.75
CA VAL A 241 -2.14 1.97 8.71
C VAL A 241 -1.17 2.00 7.53
N ILE A 242 -0.51 3.14 7.27
CA ILE A 242 0.51 3.25 6.22
C ILE A 242 1.87 2.73 6.70
N THR A 243 2.32 3.15 7.89
CA THR A 243 3.65 2.73 8.40
C THR A 243 3.65 1.35 9.05
N GLY A 244 2.49 0.90 9.54
CA GLY A 244 2.38 -0.23 10.44
C GLY A 244 2.82 0.09 11.87
N THR A 245 2.67 -0.90 12.75
CA THR A 245 3.16 -0.89 14.12
C THR A 245 4.65 -1.18 14.13
N THR A 246 5.46 -0.12 14.27
CA THR A 246 6.87 -0.26 14.62
C THR A 246 6.95 -0.66 16.09
N GLY A 247 7.71 -1.71 16.44
CA GLY A 247 7.90 -2.12 17.85
C GLY A 247 8.57 -1.07 18.75
N ALA A 248 8.86 0.13 18.24
CA ALA A 248 9.33 1.28 18.99
C ALA A 248 8.17 1.98 19.72
N GLU A 249 8.44 2.49 20.92
CA GLU A 249 7.44 3.17 21.79
C GLU A 249 6.85 4.45 21.18
N SER A 250 7.46 5.02 20.14
CA SER A 250 6.94 6.21 19.46
C SER A 250 5.93 5.83 18.39
N ALA A 251 4.69 6.30 18.55
CA ALA A 251 3.67 6.22 17.52
C ALA A 251 4.15 6.90 16.22
N PRO A 252 3.81 6.34 15.04
CA PRO A 252 4.20 6.94 13.76
C PRO A 252 3.60 8.34 13.64
N HIS A 253 4.45 9.29 13.26
CA HIS A 253 4.07 10.69 13.09
C HIS A 253 3.55 10.94 11.67
N PHE A 254 2.35 11.51 11.55
CA PHE A 254 1.81 11.97 10.26
C PHE A 254 2.75 13.00 9.62
N ASN A 255 3.05 12.92 8.33
CA ASN A 255 4.13 13.71 7.71
C ASN A 255 5.54 13.49 8.30
N GLY A 256 5.76 12.46 9.11
CA GLY A 256 7.09 12.00 9.52
C GLY A 256 7.87 11.38 8.35
N GLU A 257 9.19 11.27 8.46
CA GLU A 257 10.03 10.69 7.39
C GLU A 257 9.60 9.27 7.01
N LEU A 258 9.39 8.40 7.99
CA LEU A 258 8.94 7.03 7.77
C LEU A 258 7.55 6.97 7.10
N PHE A 259 6.63 7.85 7.51
CA PHE A 259 5.30 7.95 6.90
C PHE A 259 5.41 8.32 5.42
N VAL A 260 6.17 9.37 5.08
CA VAL A 260 6.35 9.80 3.69
C VAL A 260 6.97 8.69 2.85
N LYS A 261 8.00 7.98 3.36
CA LYS A 261 8.59 6.82 2.67
C LYS A 261 7.53 5.76 2.35
N LYS A 262 6.75 5.35 3.34
CA LYS A 262 5.75 4.28 3.19
C LYS A 262 4.55 4.72 2.36
N MET A 263 4.13 5.98 2.44
CA MET A 263 3.07 6.55 1.62
C MET A 263 3.52 6.64 0.15
N THR A 264 4.74 7.13 -0.11
CA THR A 264 5.31 7.16 -1.47
C THR A 264 5.35 5.77 -2.09
N LEU A 265 5.82 4.76 -1.34
CA LEU A 265 5.85 3.38 -1.81
C LEU A 265 4.44 2.82 -2.05
N TYR A 266 3.51 3.03 -1.11
CA TYR A 266 2.13 2.62 -1.25
C TYR A 266 1.51 3.15 -2.55
N LEU A 267 1.64 4.45 -2.82
CA LEU A 267 1.10 5.06 -4.03
C LEU A 267 1.86 4.62 -5.29
N PHE A 268 3.19 4.49 -5.23
CA PHE A 268 4.00 4.03 -6.35
C PHE A 268 3.62 2.62 -6.80
N TYR A 269 3.39 1.70 -5.86
CA TYR A 269 3.00 0.33 -6.22
C TYR A 269 1.63 0.25 -6.90
N HIS A 270 0.76 1.25 -6.73
CA HIS A 270 -0.45 1.34 -7.54
C HIS A 270 -0.12 1.61 -9.00
N ILE A 271 0.86 2.46 -9.29
CA ILE A 271 1.32 2.72 -10.66
C ILE A 271 1.93 1.44 -11.25
N VAL A 272 2.83 0.81 -10.51
CA VAL A 272 3.58 -0.39 -10.97
C VAL A 272 2.65 -1.58 -11.25
N MET A 273 1.63 -1.79 -10.41
CA MET A 273 0.71 -2.92 -10.55
C MET A 273 -0.50 -2.58 -11.41
N TYR A 274 -1.12 -1.42 -11.18
CA TYR A 274 -2.41 -1.05 -11.76
C TYR A 274 -2.35 0.00 -12.88
N GLY A 275 -1.17 0.57 -13.21
CA GLY A 275 -0.95 1.46 -14.37
C GLY A 275 -0.93 2.95 -14.11
N THR A 276 -0.67 3.71 -15.19
CA THR A 276 -0.38 5.15 -15.10
C THR A 276 -1.62 6.03 -15.11
N GLU A 277 -2.62 5.80 -15.97
CA GLU A 277 -3.71 6.77 -16.26
C GLU A 277 -4.33 7.41 -15.01
N ARG A 278 -4.83 6.58 -14.09
CA ARG A 278 -5.40 7.06 -12.83
C ARG A 278 -4.32 7.37 -11.79
N TYR A 279 -3.37 6.46 -11.60
CA TYR A 279 -2.51 6.46 -10.42
C TYR A 279 -1.30 7.38 -10.55
N LEU A 280 -0.69 7.50 -11.74
CA LEU A 280 0.40 8.44 -11.99
C LEU A 280 -0.11 9.88 -11.92
N GLY A 281 -1.26 10.16 -12.54
CA GLY A 281 -1.91 11.47 -12.46
C GLY A 281 -2.21 11.88 -11.02
N ALA A 282 -2.76 10.97 -10.21
CA ALA A 282 -3.01 11.21 -8.79
C ALA A 282 -1.72 11.38 -7.97
N PHE A 283 -0.69 10.57 -8.26
CA PHE A 283 0.62 10.67 -7.62
C PHE A 283 1.27 12.03 -7.89
N LEU A 284 1.38 12.44 -9.15
CA LEU A 284 2.02 13.71 -9.54
C LEU A 284 1.18 14.92 -9.13
N ASN A 285 -0.11 14.94 -9.45
CA ASN A 285 -0.92 16.14 -9.31
C ASN A 285 -1.51 16.35 -7.91
N LYS A 286 -1.72 15.29 -7.13
CA LYS A 286 -2.22 15.43 -5.75
C LYS A 286 -1.10 15.24 -4.75
N TYR A 287 -0.45 14.07 -4.76
CA TYR A 287 0.52 13.71 -3.71
C TYR A 287 1.80 14.56 -3.75
N ILE A 288 2.48 14.63 -4.90
CA ILE A 288 3.74 15.39 -5.02
C ILE A 288 3.50 16.88 -4.79
N LYS A 289 2.49 17.48 -5.43
CA LYS A 289 2.14 18.90 -5.17
C LYS A 289 1.82 19.19 -3.70
N THR A 290 1.12 18.27 -3.03
CA THR A 290 0.87 18.40 -1.59
C THR A 290 2.16 18.34 -0.79
N LEU A 291 3.03 17.37 -1.07
CA LEU A 291 4.32 17.25 -0.39
C LEU A 291 5.19 18.50 -0.55
N GLU A 292 5.23 19.08 -1.75
CA GLU A 292 5.96 20.32 -2.05
C GLU A 292 5.44 21.50 -1.24
N ASN A 293 4.11 21.63 -1.10
CA ASN A 293 3.47 22.70 -0.33
C ASN A 293 3.69 22.57 1.18
N VAL A 294 3.61 21.34 1.70
CA VAL A 294 3.58 21.09 3.15
C VAL A 294 4.98 20.97 3.74
N ARG A 295 6.00 20.63 2.94
CA ARG A 295 7.29 20.18 3.46
C ARG A 295 8.47 20.94 2.85
N LYS A 296 8.91 22.00 3.53
CA LYS A 296 10.10 22.80 3.15
C LYS A 296 11.45 22.03 3.12
N LYS A 297 11.54 20.80 3.65
CA LYS A 297 12.80 20.05 3.81
C LYS A 297 12.61 18.52 3.83
N VAL A 298 11.93 17.92 2.85
CA VAL A 298 12.28 16.52 2.55
C VAL A 298 13.58 16.58 1.80
N ASN A 299 14.67 16.14 2.43
CA ASN A 299 15.88 15.89 1.66
C ASN A 299 15.64 14.60 0.86
N ILE A 300 14.98 14.76 -0.30
CA ILE A 300 14.71 13.67 -1.25
C ILE A 300 16.03 12.97 -1.60
N GLU A 301 17.12 13.74 -1.65
CA GLU A 301 18.45 13.22 -1.96
C GLU A 301 19.03 12.29 -0.88
N LYS A 302 18.49 12.29 0.34
CA LYS A 302 18.92 11.36 1.41
C LYS A 302 18.11 10.08 1.50
N ASN A 303 16.97 9.99 0.80
CA ASN A 303 16.06 8.87 0.91
C ASN A 303 16.10 8.04 -0.37
N TRP A 304 16.82 6.92 -0.33
CA TRP A 304 17.01 6.07 -1.51
C TRP A 304 15.67 5.54 -2.05
N GLU A 305 14.69 5.25 -1.19
CA GLU A 305 13.37 4.77 -1.65
C GLU A 305 12.64 5.84 -2.46
N VAL A 306 12.80 7.11 -2.09
CA VAL A 306 12.17 8.22 -2.80
C VAL A 306 12.91 8.49 -4.11
N LYS A 307 14.25 8.36 -4.14
CA LYS A 307 15.03 8.41 -5.40
C LYS A 307 14.61 7.31 -6.36
N TRP A 308 14.54 6.08 -5.86
CA TRP A 308 14.10 4.91 -6.60
C TRP A 308 12.71 5.11 -7.22
N VAL A 309 11.75 5.59 -6.44
CA VAL A 309 10.41 5.90 -6.99
C VAL A 309 10.47 7.05 -8.01
N ASN A 310 11.21 8.11 -7.71
CA ASN A 310 11.34 9.28 -8.58
C ASN A 310 11.95 8.93 -9.95
N PHE A 311 12.89 8.00 -9.99
CA PHE A 311 13.47 7.46 -11.23
C PHE A 311 12.40 6.90 -12.17
N TYR A 312 11.60 5.95 -11.66
CA TYR A 312 10.53 5.33 -12.47
C TYR A 312 9.42 6.31 -12.81
N VAL A 313 9.05 7.19 -11.88
CA VAL A 313 8.04 8.21 -12.12
C VAL A 313 8.48 9.19 -13.22
N LYS A 314 9.75 9.59 -13.25
CA LYS A 314 10.30 10.40 -14.34
C LYS A 314 10.22 9.68 -15.69
N ILE A 315 10.55 8.39 -15.73
CA ILE A 315 10.41 7.58 -16.96
C ILE A 315 8.95 7.63 -17.44
N PHE A 316 7.99 7.35 -16.57
CA PHE A 316 6.58 7.38 -16.95
C PHE A 316 6.10 8.78 -17.35
N ASP A 317 6.53 9.83 -16.64
CA ASP A 317 6.16 11.22 -16.94
C ASP A 317 6.71 11.70 -18.29
N VAL A 318 7.97 11.37 -18.60
CA VAL A 318 8.59 11.67 -19.89
C VAL A 318 7.80 11.03 -21.03
N MET A 319 7.34 9.80 -20.85
CA MET A 319 6.54 9.10 -21.87
C MET A 319 5.15 9.70 -22.06
N ASP A 320 4.52 10.20 -21.01
CA ASP A 320 3.17 10.76 -21.06
C ASP A 320 3.15 12.23 -21.58
N ASN A 321 4.23 12.98 -21.35
CA ASN A 321 4.26 14.43 -21.54
C ASN A 321 5.30 14.95 -22.55
N ALA A 322 5.94 14.11 -23.36
CA ALA A 322 6.90 14.54 -24.38
C ALA A 322 6.25 15.41 -25.48
N LYS A 323 6.45 16.73 -25.42
CA LYS A 323 5.93 17.72 -26.40
C LYS A 323 6.91 18.05 -27.53
N GLU A 324 8.16 17.66 -27.38
CA GLU A 324 9.25 17.88 -28.33
C GLU A 324 10.13 16.61 -28.40
N PRO A 325 10.93 16.42 -29.47
CA PRO A 325 11.89 15.33 -29.55
C PRO A 325 12.84 15.32 -28.34
N LEU A 326 12.95 14.19 -27.67
CA LEU A 326 13.85 13.99 -26.54
C LEU A 326 15.27 13.69 -27.06
N ASP A 327 16.22 14.60 -26.82
CA ASP A 327 17.64 14.31 -27.06
C ASP A 327 18.24 13.59 -25.84
N LEU A 328 18.30 12.26 -25.92
CA LEU A 328 18.85 11.37 -24.90
C LEU A 328 20.12 10.66 -25.38
N SER A 329 20.75 11.15 -26.46
CA SER A 329 21.93 10.51 -27.07
C SER A 329 23.16 10.49 -26.15
N GLY A 330 23.22 11.39 -25.15
CA GLY A 330 24.28 11.47 -24.15
C GLY A 330 24.10 10.57 -22.93
N GLU A 331 22.96 9.90 -22.79
CA GLU A 331 22.65 9.05 -21.64
C GLU A 331 23.39 7.70 -21.74
N LYS A 332 23.81 7.16 -20.59
CA LYS A 332 24.57 5.90 -20.55
C LYS A 332 23.65 4.67 -20.59
N GLU A 333 22.38 4.88 -20.31
CA GLU A 333 21.37 3.85 -20.14
C GLU A 333 20.72 3.52 -21.49
N ALA A 334 20.81 2.26 -21.91
CA ALA A 334 20.30 1.83 -23.21
C ALA A 334 18.79 2.08 -23.36
N PHE A 335 18.02 1.93 -22.27
CA PHE A 335 16.60 2.24 -22.28
C PHE A 335 16.29 3.71 -22.58
N LEU A 336 17.04 4.65 -21.99
CA LEU A 336 16.85 6.08 -22.22
C LEU A 336 17.26 6.47 -23.64
N ARG A 337 18.37 5.91 -24.16
CA ARG A 337 18.75 6.11 -25.57
C ARG A 337 17.70 5.55 -26.52
N LEU A 338 17.16 4.37 -26.24
CA LEU A 338 16.05 3.78 -27.00
C LEU A 338 14.79 4.64 -26.95
N LEU A 339 14.50 5.27 -25.79
CA LEU A 339 13.39 6.20 -25.66
C LEU A 339 13.61 7.47 -26.49
N GLY A 340 14.86 7.93 -26.59
CA GLY A 340 15.26 9.02 -27.48
C GLY A 340 15.02 8.68 -28.95
N HIS A 341 15.39 7.47 -29.39
CA HIS A 341 15.09 6.98 -30.74
C HIS A 341 13.59 6.92 -31.00
N ASP A 342 12.81 6.41 -30.05
CA ASP A 342 11.35 6.39 -30.13
C ASP A 342 10.75 7.78 -30.26
N SER A 343 11.28 8.75 -29.49
CA SER A 343 10.88 10.14 -29.61
C SER A 343 11.18 10.68 -31.00
N LYS A 344 12.38 10.46 -31.55
CA LYS A 344 12.73 10.88 -32.93
C LYS A 344 11.74 10.33 -33.95
N VAL A 345 11.42 9.04 -33.88
CA VAL A 345 10.46 8.38 -34.78
C VAL A 345 9.09 9.04 -34.72
N VAL A 346 8.58 9.29 -33.51
CA VAL A 346 7.30 9.96 -33.27
C VAL A 346 7.23 11.34 -33.94
N TYR A 347 8.35 12.07 -33.97
CA TYR A 347 8.44 13.39 -34.61
C TYR A 347 8.88 13.33 -36.09
N GLY A 348 8.95 12.14 -36.68
CA GLY A 348 9.29 11.94 -38.09
C GLY A 348 10.78 12.12 -38.42
N GLU A 349 11.66 12.06 -37.41
CA GLU A 349 13.10 12.11 -37.58
C GLU A 349 13.68 10.72 -37.89
N GLU A 350 14.87 10.70 -38.52
CA GLU A 350 15.61 9.47 -38.78
C GLU A 350 16.25 8.95 -37.48
N ILE A 351 16.26 7.62 -37.31
CA ILE A 351 17.03 6.96 -36.25
C ILE A 351 18.39 6.61 -36.85
N ASP A 352 19.43 6.75 -36.04
CA ASP A 352 20.79 6.44 -36.47
C ASP A 352 21.10 4.94 -36.37
N GLU A 353 22.32 4.56 -36.72
CA GLU A 353 22.77 3.17 -36.73
C GLU A 353 22.92 2.56 -35.32
N THR A 354 22.96 3.36 -34.24
CA THR A 354 23.12 2.84 -32.87
C THR A 354 21.83 2.25 -32.31
N PHE A 355 20.69 2.51 -32.94
CA PHE A 355 19.38 2.01 -32.52
C PHE A 355 19.36 0.50 -32.28
N ALA A 356 19.98 -0.29 -33.17
CA ALA A 356 20.00 -1.74 -33.04
C ALA A 356 20.82 -2.21 -31.84
N GLU A 357 21.95 -1.57 -31.57
CA GLU A 357 22.81 -1.86 -30.41
C GLU A 357 22.11 -1.48 -29.10
N ASP A 358 21.47 -0.31 -29.06
CA ASP A 358 20.70 0.18 -27.92
C ASP A 358 19.50 -0.73 -27.60
N LEU A 359 18.83 -1.23 -28.64
CA LEU A 359 17.71 -2.18 -28.50
C LEU A 359 18.16 -3.51 -27.88
N VAL A 360 19.27 -4.08 -28.36
CA VAL A 360 19.80 -5.35 -27.83
C VAL A 360 20.20 -5.18 -26.37
N GLN A 361 20.93 -4.12 -26.03
CA GLN A 361 21.32 -3.85 -24.64
C GLN A 361 20.10 -3.60 -23.74
N CYS A 362 19.10 -2.85 -24.23
CA CYS A 362 17.87 -2.62 -23.49
C CYS A 362 17.10 -3.92 -23.25
N TYR A 363 17.07 -4.84 -24.22
CA TYR A 363 16.46 -6.16 -24.04
C TYR A 363 17.17 -6.95 -22.94
N GLU A 364 18.50 -7.01 -22.94
CA GLU A 364 19.28 -7.73 -21.92
C GLU A 364 19.05 -7.15 -20.52
N ASP A 365 18.95 -5.82 -20.40
CA ASP A 365 18.69 -5.16 -19.12
C ASP A 365 17.32 -5.53 -18.55
N ILE A 366 16.30 -5.68 -19.40
CA ILE A 366 14.91 -5.90 -18.96
C ILE A 366 14.41 -7.34 -19.12
N GLU A 367 15.23 -8.26 -19.61
CA GLU A 367 14.90 -9.68 -19.78
C GLU A 367 14.21 -10.30 -18.54
N PRO A 368 14.61 -9.99 -17.28
CA PRO A 368 13.92 -10.52 -16.09
C PRO A 368 12.43 -10.16 -16.00
N PHE A 369 12.00 -9.06 -16.62
CA PHE A 369 10.59 -8.63 -16.64
C PHE A 369 9.77 -9.29 -17.75
N LEU A 370 10.44 -9.95 -18.69
CA LEU A 370 9.81 -10.64 -19.82
C LEU A 370 9.44 -12.09 -19.48
N ILE A 371 9.85 -12.58 -18.30
CA ILE A 371 9.48 -13.92 -17.83
C ILE A 371 7.98 -13.93 -17.52
N PRO A 372 7.21 -14.90 -18.07
CA PRO A 372 5.78 -14.96 -17.84
C PRO A 372 5.48 -15.22 -16.36
N CYS A 373 4.59 -14.40 -15.80
CA CYS A 373 4.05 -14.61 -14.46
C CYS A 373 3.09 -15.81 -14.46
N SER A 374 3.12 -16.58 -13.38
CA SER A 374 2.18 -17.67 -13.08
C SER A 374 0.79 -17.16 -12.70
N MET A 375 0.68 -15.91 -12.25
CA MET A 375 -0.58 -15.21 -12.01
C MET A 375 -0.74 -14.00 -12.94
N ARG A 376 -1.37 -12.93 -12.45
CA ARG A 376 -1.62 -11.69 -13.19
C ARG A 376 -0.32 -10.92 -13.36
N ALA A 377 0.03 -10.55 -14.60
CA ALA A 377 1.18 -9.67 -14.81
C ALA A 377 0.93 -8.23 -14.34
N PRO A 378 1.84 -7.66 -13.51
CA PRO A 378 1.85 -6.25 -13.15
C PRO A 378 1.98 -5.35 -14.38
N PHE A 379 1.36 -4.17 -14.37
CA PHE A 379 1.47 -3.18 -15.44
C PHE A 379 2.90 -2.97 -15.92
N PHE A 380 3.86 -2.86 -14.99
CA PHE A 380 5.26 -2.60 -15.34
C PHE A 380 5.88 -3.67 -16.25
N ASN A 381 5.66 -4.95 -15.97
CA ASN A 381 6.15 -6.04 -16.83
C ASN A 381 5.52 -5.97 -18.22
N VAL A 382 4.21 -5.77 -18.25
CA VAL A 382 3.46 -5.70 -19.51
C VAL A 382 3.92 -4.51 -20.35
N PHE A 383 4.11 -3.35 -19.72
CA PHE A 383 4.63 -2.14 -20.33
C PHE A 383 6.02 -2.37 -20.95
N LEU A 384 6.95 -2.98 -20.21
CA LEU A 384 8.31 -3.27 -20.70
C LEU A 384 8.31 -4.27 -21.87
N ALA A 385 7.51 -5.34 -21.78
CA ALA A 385 7.39 -6.32 -22.84
C ALA A 385 6.85 -5.70 -24.14
N GLN A 386 5.86 -4.83 -24.03
CA GLN A 386 5.32 -4.09 -25.16
C GLN A 386 6.34 -3.12 -25.75
N TYR A 387 6.99 -2.32 -24.90
CA TYR A 387 7.98 -1.34 -25.30
C TYR A 387 9.10 -1.97 -26.14
N ILE A 388 9.65 -3.08 -25.67
CA ILE A 388 10.69 -3.81 -26.39
C ILE A 388 10.16 -4.45 -27.67
N THR A 389 8.99 -5.09 -27.63
CA THR A 389 8.44 -5.74 -28.83
C THR A 389 8.18 -4.72 -29.95
N MET A 390 7.71 -3.53 -29.58
CA MET A 390 7.48 -2.43 -30.51
C MET A 390 8.77 -1.92 -31.16
N ASN A 391 9.83 -1.79 -30.37
CA ASN A 391 11.14 -1.37 -30.88
C ASN A 391 11.77 -2.43 -31.79
N TYR A 392 11.62 -3.71 -31.44
CA TYR A 392 12.00 -4.81 -32.32
C TYR A 392 11.22 -4.80 -33.64
N PHE A 393 9.91 -4.58 -33.61
CA PHE A 393 9.12 -4.46 -34.83
C PHE A 393 9.61 -3.31 -35.73
N LEU A 394 9.89 -2.14 -35.14
CA LEU A 394 10.47 -1.00 -35.86
C LEU A 394 11.82 -1.38 -36.50
N SER A 395 12.69 -2.07 -35.76
CA SER A 395 13.96 -2.61 -36.25
C SER A 395 13.76 -3.48 -37.50
N CYS A 396 12.80 -4.42 -37.45
CA CYS A 396 12.43 -5.28 -38.57
C CYS A 396 12.02 -4.47 -39.82
N THR A 397 11.14 -3.48 -39.64
CA THR A 397 10.60 -2.70 -40.76
C THR A 397 11.66 -1.86 -41.47
N ARG A 398 12.74 -1.49 -40.77
CA ARG A 398 13.85 -0.71 -41.32
C ARG A 398 15.00 -1.58 -41.86
N GLY A 399 14.83 -2.91 -41.88
CA GLY A 399 15.80 -3.83 -42.46
C GLY A 399 17.01 -4.13 -41.59
N TYR A 400 16.96 -3.81 -40.28
CA TYR A 400 17.97 -4.24 -39.33
C TYR A 400 17.83 -5.75 -39.04
N VAL A 401 18.94 -6.42 -38.72
CA VAL A 401 18.96 -7.87 -38.48
C VAL A 401 18.17 -8.20 -37.22
N ILE A 402 17.19 -9.07 -37.37
CA ILE A 402 16.30 -9.52 -36.30
C ILE A 402 16.95 -10.67 -35.54
N ASP A 403 17.06 -10.54 -34.22
CA ASP A 403 17.32 -11.67 -33.33
C ASP A 403 16.04 -12.52 -33.20
N ASP A 404 16.15 -13.85 -33.21
CA ASP A 404 15.04 -14.82 -33.03
C ASP A 404 14.41 -14.75 -31.62
N LYS A 405 14.79 -13.75 -30.82
CA LYS A 405 14.27 -13.52 -29.47
C LYS A 405 12.86 -12.93 -29.46
N ILE A 406 12.42 -12.20 -30.50
CA ILE A 406 11.07 -11.59 -30.56
C ILE A 406 9.97 -12.67 -30.46
N SER A 407 10.17 -13.79 -31.15
CA SER A 407 9.21 -14.91 -31.18
C SER A 407 9.02 -15.58 -29.81
N ARG A 408 9.84 -15.20 -28.81
CA ARG A 408 9.86 -15.83 -27.49
C ARG A 408 9.34 -14.94 -26.38
N ILE A 409 8.97 -13.68 -26.65
CA ILE A 409 8.46 -12.77 -25.62
C ILE A 409 6.98 -13.13 -25.34
N PRO A 410 6.69 -13.78 -24.20
CA PRO A 410 5.34 -14.18 -23.86
C PRO A 410 4.56 -13.00 -23.29
N TYR A 411 3.26 -12.94 -23.57
CA TYR A 411 2.35 -11.95 -23.04
C TYR A 411 1.23 -12.64 -22.26
N ASN A 412 1.19 -12.41 -20.95
CA ASN A 412 0.21 -13.00 -20.02
C ASN A 412 -0.78 -11.95 -19.46
N GLY A 413 -1.04 -10.87 -20.21
CA GLY A 413 -1.89 -9.75 -19.80
C GLY A 413 -3.33 -9.80 -20.32
N PHE A 414 -3.73 -10.80 -21.10
CA PHE A 414 -5.12 -10.94 -21.56
C PHE A 414 -5.87 -11.90 -20.66
N ASN A 415 -7.05 -11.49 -20.20
CA ASN A 415 -7.89 -12.41 -19.48
C ASN A 415 -8.36 -13.51 -20.44
N GLY A 416 -8.10 -14.76 -20.04
CA GLY A 416 -8.92 -15.86 -20.54
C GLY A 416 -10.34 -15.74 -20.00
N LYS A 417 -11.23 -16.61 -20.49
CA LYS A 417 -12.56 -16.76 -19.89
C LYS A 417 -12.43 -16.91 -18.38
N VAL A 418 -13.18 -16.09 -17.64
CA VAL A 418 -13.33 -16.26 -16.18
C VAL A 418 -13.90 -17.66 -15.95
N GLU A 419 -13.05 -18.59 -15.52
CA GLU A 419 -13.50 -19.90 -15.10
C GLU A 419 -13.91 -19.80 -13.64
N TYR A 420 -15.20 -19.95 -13.41
CA TYR A 420 -15.73 -20.12 -12.07
C TYR A 420 -15.30 -21.49 -11.56
N SER A 421 -14.20 -21.58 -10.82
CA SER A 421 -13.96 -22.77 -10.01
C SER A 421 -15.00 -22.75 -8.89
N ILE A 422 -16.06 -23.54 -9.07
CA ILE A 422 -16.89 -23.96 -7.95
C ILE A 422 -15.96 -24.81 -7.10
N PHE A 423 -15.43 -24.26 -6.01
CA PHE A 423 -14.79 -25.10 -5.01
C PHE A 423 -15.89 -25.98 -4.44
N GLU A 424 -15.84 -27.28 -4.75
CA GLU A 424 -16.60 -28.31 -4.05
C GLU A 424 -16.09 -28.36 -2.60
N VAL A 425 -16.51 -27.39 -1.79
CA VAL A 425 -16.30 -27.44 -0.35
C VAL A 425 -17.31 -28.44 0.21
N CYS A 426 -16.84 -29.67 0.40
CA CYS A 426 -17.42 -30.66 1.30
C CYS A 426 -18.88 -31.08 1.06
N ASP A 427 -19.20 -31.62 -0.12
CA ASP A 427 -20.45 -32.39 -0.31
C ASP A 427 -20.33 -33.87 0.14
N LYS A 428 -19.47 -34.15 1.14
CA LYS A 428 -19.30 -35.50 1.72
C LYS A 428 -20.30 -35.83 2.84
N LYS A 429 -21.22 -34.92 3.21
CA LYS A 429 -22.24 -35.18 4.24
C LYS A 429 -23.68 -35.37 3.74
N LYS A 430 -23.99 -35.17 2.46
CA LYS A 430 -25.36 -35.35 1.93
C LYS A 430 -25.69 -36.74 1.36
N LYS A 431 -24.81 -37.74 1.53
CA LYS A 431 -25.10 -39.14 1.15
C LYS A 431 -25.51 -40.05 2.32
N ALA A 432 -25.92 -39.50 3.46
CA ALA A 432 -26.29 -40.29 4.63
C ALA A 432 -27.68 -40.01 5.24
N GLU A 433 -28.56 -39.25 4.56
CA GLU A 433 -29.95 -39.07 4.99
C GLU A 433 -30.93 -39.26 3.82
N ASP A 434 -30.84 -40.42 3.16
CA ASP A 434 -32.00 -41.05 2.54
C ASP A 434 -32.63 -41.98 3.61
N VAL A 435 -33.27 -41.37 4.61
CA VAL A 435 -34.24 -42.07 5.45
C VAL A 435 -35.55 -41.31 5.35
N LYS A 436 -36.49 -41.98 4.70
CA LYS A 436 -37.94 -41.77 4.69
C LYS A 436 -38.44 -40.89 5.84
N ASP A 437 -39.22 -39.85 5.52
CA ASP A 437 -40.54 -39.74 6.14
C ASP A 437 -41.52 -38.94 5.31
N GLU A 438 -42.74 -39.47 5.32
CA GLU A 438 -43.93 -39.00 4.63
C GLU A 438 -44.52 -37.76 5.32
N LYS A 439 -45.11 -36.87 4.50
CA LYS A 439 -46.30 -36.04 4.78
C LYS A 439 -46.54 -35.59 6.23
N SER A 440 -46.40 -34.29 6.47
CA SER A 440 -47.44 -33.55 7.22
C SER A 440 -47.59 -32.11 6.71
N GLU A 441 -48.83 -31.77 6.38
CA GLU A 441 -49.33 -30.42 6.16
C GLU A 441 -49.40 -29.63 7.48
N VAL A 442 -49.62 -28.30 7.36
CA VAL A 442 -50.06 -27.35 8.41
C VAL A 442 -48.90 -26.89 9.31
N GLU A 443 -48.55 -25.61 9.48
CA GLU A 443 -49.38 -24.43 9.71
C GLU A 443 -48.58 -23.15 9.37
N LYS A 444 -49.21 -22.21 8.65
CA LYS A 444 -48.71 -20.84 8.50
C LYS A 444 -49.14 -20.06 9.75
N GLU A 445 -48.27 -19.92 10.73
CA GLU A 445 -48.42 -18.88 11.74
C GLU A 445 -47.72 -17.60 11.29
N SER A 446 -48.55 -16.57 11.12
CA SER A 446 -48.17 -15.19 10.89
C SER A 446 -47.40 -14.64 12.10
N PHE A 447 -46.09 -14.48 11.96
CA PHE A 447 -45.31 -13.63 12.86
C PHE A 447 -45.22 -12.22 12.26
N ASN A 448 -46.11 -11.34 12.73
CA ASN A 448 -45.96 -9.90 12.56
C ASN A 448 -44.94 -9.40 13.59
N GLY A 449 -43.77 -8.99 13.13
CA GLY A 449 -42.75 -8.38 13.98
C GLY A 449 -41.51 -7.99 13.17
N ASN A 450 -41.46 -6.71 12.79
CA ASN A 450 -40.31 -5.86 12.44
C ASN A 450 -38.96 -6.51 12.11
N GLU A 451 -38.49 -6.17 10.89
CA GLU A 451 -37.09 -5.91 10.47
C GLU A 451 -35.98 -6.88 10.93
N THR A 452 -35.07 -7.22 10.00
CA THR A 452 -33.72 -7.84 10.20
C THR A 452 -33.50 -9.34 9.92
N ALA A 453 -34.28 -9.98 9.03
CA ALA A 453 -33.94 -11.34 8.56
C ALA A 453 -33.50 -11.44 7.08
N GLU A 454 -33.92 -10.52 6.21
CA GLU A 454 -33.59 -10.57 4.78
C GLU A 454 -32.09 -10.34 4.50
N ASP A 455 -31.42 -9.53 5.31
CA ASP A 455 -29.98 -9.23 5.18
C ASP A 455 -29.06 -10.44 5.44
N SER A 456 -29.48 -11.35 6.33
CA SER A 456 -28.70 -12.56 6.65
C SER A 456 -28.70 -13.58 5.52
N SER A 457 -29.80 -13.63 4.77
CA SER A 457 -29.95 -14.51 3.62
C SER A 457 -29.19 -13.98 2.41
N GLU A 458 -29.16 -12.66 2.20
CA GLU A 458 -28.37 -12.02 1.14
C GLU A 458 -26.85 -12.08 1.43
N MET A 459 -26.43 -11.92 2.70
CA MET A 459 -25.03 -12.16 3.09
C MET A 459 -24.63 -13.63 2.96
N ARG A 460 -25.49 -14.59 3.32
CA ARG A 460 -25.25 -16.01 3.03
C ARG A 460 -25.19 -16.28 1.53
N TYR A 461 -26.06 -15.64 0.75
CA TYR A 461 -26.06 -15.74 -0.71
C TYR A 461 -24.78 -15.14 -1.30
N ARG A 462 -24.24 -14.03 -0.76
CA ARG A 462 -22.96 -13.47 -1.21
C ARG A 462 -21.76 -14.30 -0.73
N GLY A 463 -21.84 -14.92 0.44
CA GLY A 463 -20.78 -15.79 0.99
C GLY A 463 -20.68 -17.15 0.29
N GLU A 464 -21.81 -17.80 -0.01
CA GLU A 464 -21.86 -19.08 -0.75
C GLU A 464 -21.51 -18.92 -2.25
N TYR A 465 -21.64 -17.70 -2.78
CA TYR A 465 -21.25 -17.34 -4.16
C TYR A 465 -19.98 -16.50 -4.26
N ALA A 466 -19.25 -16.28 -3.16
CA ALA A 466 -17.86 -15.85 -3.21
C ALA A 466 -16.98 -17.01 -3.72
N LYS A 467 -17.32 -17.53 -4.91
CA LYS A 467 -16.43 -18.37 -5.70
C LYS A 467 -15.18 -17.52 -5.90
N GLY A 468 -14.05 -18.00 -5.39
CA GLY A 468 -12.77 -17.33 -5.61
C GLY A 468 -12.61 -17.10 -7.10
N PHE A 469 -12.58 -15.84 -7.51
CA PHE A 469 -12.27 -15.48 -8.89
C PHE A 469 -10.78 -15.72 -9.09
N VAL A 470 -10.42 -16.93 -9.47
CA VAL A 470 -9.07 -17.17 -9.99
C VAL A 470 -9.10 -16.73 -11.44
N MET A 471 -8.68 -15.48 -11.69
CA MET A 471 -8.50 -15.02 -13.07
C MET A 471 -7.44 -15.90 -13.74
N ARG A 472 -7.85 -16.63 -14.78
CA ARG A 472 -6.92 -17.33 -15.68
C ARG A 472 -6.54 -16.39 -16.81
N PHE A 473 -5.25 -16.29 -17.09
CA PHE A 473 -4.71 -15.44 -18.14
C PHE A 473 -4.41 -16.29 -19.37
N GLU A 474 -4.73 -15.76 -20.55
CA GLU A 474 -4.29 -16.35 -21.81
C GLU A 474 -2.87 -15.88 -22.10
N ASN A 475 -1.97 -16.84 -22.32
CA ASN A 475 -0.64 -16.58 -22.84
C ASN A 475 -0.77 -16.39 -24.35
N LEU A 476 -0.56 -15.17 -24.83
CA LEU A 476 -0.43 -14.86 -26.25
C LEU A 476 1.03 -14.47 -26.54
N GLU A 477 1.50 -14.74 -27.74
CA GLU A 477 2.77 -14.16 -28.19
C GLU A 477 2.55 -12.68 -28.52
N MET A 478 3.46 -11.79 -28.08
CA MET A 478 3.26 -10.36 -28.29
C MET A 478 3.25 -10.00 -29.78
N SER A 479 4.01 -10.71 -30.62
CA SER A 479 3.97 -10.61 -32.08
C SER A 479 2.56 -10.84 -32.65
N GLU A 480 1.83 -11.84 -32.14
CA GLU A 480 0.44 -12.09 -32.53
C GLU A 480 -0.50 -10.97 -32.07
N VAL A 481 -0.27 -10.43 -30.88
CA VAL A 481 -1.08 -9.33 -30.31
C VAL A 481 -0.91 -8.08 -31.18
N VAL A 482 0.34 -7.72 -31.49
CA VAL A 482 0.68 -6.63 -32.42
C VAL A 482 0.01 -6.86 -33.77
N ALA A 483 0.18 -8.05 -34.36
CA ALA A 483 -0.41 -8.39 -35.66
C ALA A 483 -1.95 -8.31 -35.66
N LYS A 484 -2.61 -8.78 -34.60
CA LYS A 484 -4.07 -8.66 -34.43
C LYS A 484 -4.48 -7.19 -34.35
N CYS A 485 -3.75 -6.37 -33.60
CA CYS A 485 -4.03 -4.95 -33.41
C CYS A 485 -3.84 -4.10 -34.67
N LEU A 486 -3.13 -4.57 -35.71
CA LEU A 486 -3.03 -3.88 -37.01
C LEU A 486 -4.37 -3.74 -37.76
N THR A 487 -5.42 -4.44 -37.31
CA THR A 487 -6.75 -4.35 -37.92
C THR A 487 -7.75 -3.78 -36.90
N PRO A 488 -8.72 -2.94 -37.32
CA PRO A 488 -9.75 -2.42 -36.39
C PRO A 488 -10.52 -3.54 -35.68
N LYS A 489 -10.79 -4.65 -36.38
CA LYS A 489 -11.47 -5.82 -35.83
C LYS A 489 -10.61 -6.58 -34.80
N GLY A 490 -9.33 -6.79 -35.11
CA GLY A 490 -8.42 -7.46 -34.18
C GLY A 490 -8.10 -6.60 -32.96
N TYR A 491 -7.93 -5.29 -33.13
CA TYR A 491 -7.85 -4.34 -32.01
C TYR A 491 -9.10 -4.39 -31.11
N ALA A 492 -10.29 -4.34 -31.70
CA ALA A 492 -11.54 -4.45 -30.92
C ALA A 492 -11.65 -5.77 -30.17
N ASN A 493 -11.16 -6.88 -30.74
CA ASN A 493 -11.11 -8.19 -30.10
C ASN A 493 -10.14 -8.19 -28.90
N VAL A 494 -8.89 -7.77 -29.12
CA VAL A 494 -7.85 -7.66 -28.07
C VAL A 494 -8.32 -6.74 -26.93
N ARG A 495 -8.91 -5.58 -27.26
CA ARG A 495 -9.53 -4.66 -26.28
C ARG A 495 -10.73 -5.29 -25.55
N GLY A 496 -11.49 -6.15 -26.23
CA GLY A 496 -12.63 -6.87 -25.65
C GLY A 496 -12.21 -7.96 -24.64
N CYS A 497 -11.06 -8.59 -24.87
CA CYS A 497 -10.47 -9.59 -23.95
C CYS A 497 -9.74 -8.94 -22.74
N SER A 498 -9.63 -7.63 -22.73
CA SER A 498 -9.01 -6.86 -21.65
C SER A 498 -10.06 -6.62 -20.56
N CYS A 499 -9.96 -7.32 -19.42
CA CYS A 499 -10.97 -7.27 -18.34
C CYS A 499 -10.88 -6.01 -17.46
N CYS A 500 -9.68 -5.45 -17.37
CA CYS A 500 -9.36 -4.33 -16.50
C CYS A 500 -9.20 -3.11 -17.40
N CYS A 501 -9.73 -1.96 -16.97
CA CYS A 501 -9.51 -0.68 -17.65
C CYS A 501 -8.03 -0.52 -17.98
N LEU A 502 -7.14 -0.83 -17.03
CA LEU A 502 -5.70 -0.89 -17.22
C LEU A 502 -5.22 -1.60 -18.51
N ILE A 503 -5.72 -2.80 -18.79
CA ILE A 503 -5.28 -3.57 -19.97
C ILE A 503 -5.87 -2.95 -21.25
N LYS A 504 -7.09 -2.37 -21.17
CA LYS A 504 -7.68 -1.61 -22.27
C LYS A 504 -6.90 -0.33 -22.56
N ASP A 505 -6.53 0.40 -21.52
CA ASP A 505 -5.84 1.67 -21.58
C ASP A 505 -4.40 1.48 -22.08
N LEU A 506 -3.77 0.36 -21.67
CA LEU A 506 -2.48 -0.10 -22.19
C LEU A 506 -2.57 -0.53 -23.67
N CYS A 507 -3.60 -1.30 -24.05
CA CYS A 507 -3.85 -1.64 -25.45
C CYS A 507 -4.12 -0.39 -26.31
N GLU A 508 -4.77 0.63 -25.76
CA GLU A 508 -5.08 1.86 -26.48
C GLU A 508 -3.85 2.79 -26.58
N THR A 509 -3.10 2.96 -25.49
CA THR A 509 -2.03 3.98 -25.42
C THR A 509 -0.69 3.44 -25.88
N VAL A 510 -0.31 2.23 -25.46
CA VAL A 510 1.02 1.67 -25.77
C VAL A 510 0.99 0.89 -27.08
N ILE A 511 -0.04 0.04 -27.27
CA ILE A 511 -0.16 -0.74 -28.50
C ILE A 511 -0.73 0.12 -29.61
N TRP A 512 -1.97 0.60 -29.53
CA TRP A 512 -2.61 1.26 -30.67
C TRP A 512 -1.99 2.63 -31.00
N LYS A 513 -1.93 3.57 -30.05
CA LYS A 513 -1.31 4.88 -30.30
C LYS A 513 0.20 4.74 -30.56
N GLY A 514 0.91 3.95 -29.75
CA GLY A 514 2.35 3.70 -29.96
C GLY A 514 2.67 3.05 -31.31
N MET A 515 1.88 2.07 -31.78
CA MET A 515 2.04 1.48 -33.12
C MET A 515 1.71 2.47 -34.23
N LEU A 516 0.58 3.19 -34.12
CA LEU A 516 0.16 4.18 -35.12
C LEU A 516 1.17 5.32 -35.27
N MET A 517 1.92 5.65 -34.22
CA MET A 517 2.95 6.69 -34.29
C MET A 517 4.27 6.20 -34.90
N LYS A 518 4.51 4.87 -34.90
CA LYS A 518 5.76 4.27 -35.41
C LYS A 518 5.65 3.70 -36.82
N ILE A 519 4.44 3.35 -37.27
CA ILE A 519 4.09 2.97 -38.65
C ILE A 519 3.83 4.24 -39.44
#